data_AF-A0A946N3E0-F1
#
_entry.id   AF-A0A946N3E0-F1
#
_cell.length_a   1.000
_cell.length_b   1.000
_cell.length_c   1.000
_cell.angle_alpha   90.00
_cell.angle_beta   90.00
_cell.angle_gamma   90.00
#
_symmetry.space_group_name_H-M   'P 1'
#
loop_
_entity.id
_entity.type
_entity.pdbx_description
1 polymer ?
#
loop_
_entity_poly.entity_id
_entity_poly.type
_entity_poly.pdbx_seq_one_letter_code
_entity_poly.pdbx_strand_id
1 'polypeptide(L)'
;MKKLLLVYALILVVGVGFLSVDFVQSKSMAESLSGKILLQVEDNGEAWYVYPGELTRYYLGRPADAFDIMRDLGLGVSEADYTQFDGTAPSNLAGKILLRVEANGEAYYVYPNDLKLYYLGRPADAFDIMRSLGLGITNVNLEEVAVAPKSKTVLTALDNLIKSVYSCSVCGMGEKCVAGSCQAVALTNTSYCGNFVCEAGESYDGSAQTGNFTQCAVDCSAPCTDDNCNEYVRVDCGCSESAELSARHGCVSDAPACTSCGTQATLFPELLSIQTEIVKCLEDYFQFRPAKMVYKVFNNPTLDKCTLPEGCDGFEGGSGGPDYVMFHNLDGFREYNQVVPTKPEHLTADVHETTHYFLYQMLHGVPSWFHEAIAIQTNERLDCTDRQMELGDSYLNEKGVNTGGIVMGNDRFLDYGFYRDFRDGKVSLTTAQKDNHYLTASLFLMGLKEEYSCGFECVGDTVIKLKEFEQTQCRTGSGSNCAISNYQDTWGLGWLDGSELKANKVIKQKFEDVIGKDISSLLDLVGLDY
;
A
#
# COMPACT_ATOMS: atom_id res chain seq x y z
N MET A 1 9.62 88.85 -27.48
CA MET A 1 10.14 87.80 -26.57
C MET A 1 9.03 86.93 -25.95
N LYS A 2 7.89 87.47 -25.48
CA LYS A 2 6.80 86.66 -24.89
C LYS A 2 6.08 85.68 -25.86
N LYS A 3 6.00 85.99 -27.17
CA LYS A 3 5.37 85.10 -28.17
C LYS A 3 6.26 83.90 -28.59
N LEU A 4 7.59 84.00 -28.44
CA LEU A 4 8.51 82.89 -28.75
C LEU A 4 8.55 81.86 -27.62
N LEU A 5 8.44 82.30 -26.36
CA LEU A 5 8.39 81.41 -25.19
C LEU A 5 7.14 80.52 -25.16
N LEU A 6 6.01 81.03 -25.66
CA LEU A 6 4.75 80.27 -25.74
C LEU A 6 4.80 79.18 -26.81
N VAL A 7 5.51 79.40 -27.93
CA VAL A 7 5.69 78.41 -28.99
C VAL A 7 6.67 77.30 -28.54
N TYR A 8 7.76 77.65 -27.85
CA TYR A 8 8.66 76.65 -27.27
C TYR A 8 8.01 75.83 -26.15
N ALA A 9 7.16 76.44 -25.32
CA ALA A 9 6.39 75.71 -24.31
C ALA A 9 5.36 74.76 -24.93
N LEU A 10 4.72 75.13 -26.05
CA LEU A 10 3.78 74.25 -26.76
C LEU A 10 4.49 73.08 -27.45
N ILE A 11 5.68 73.30 -28.01
CA ILE A 11 6.50 72.26 -28.64
C ILE A 11 7.07 71.29 -27.58
N LEU A 12 7.37 71.75 -26.37
CA LEU A 12 7.78 70.89 -25.25
C LEU A 12 6.63 70.04 -24.71
N VAL A 13 5.40 70.56 -24.66
CA VAL A 13 4.23 69.79 -24.21
C VAL A 13 3.77 68.78 -25.26
N VAL A 14 3.89 69.09 -26.55
CA VAL A 14 3.59 68.14 -27.65
C VAL A 14 4.73 67.13 -27.87
N GLY A 15 5.98 67.52 -27.62
CA GLY A 15 7.16 66.65 -27.75
C GLY A 15 7.35 65.62 -26.62
N VAL A 16 6.82 65.89 -25.42
CA VAL A 16 6.83 64.93 -24.29
C VAL A 16 5.64 63.95 -24.37
N GLY A 17 4.62 64.24 -25.18
CA GLY A 17 3.45 63.36 -25.39
C GLY A 17 3.67 62.19 -26.37
N PHE A 18 4.88 62.04 -26.92
CA PHE A 18 5.26 60.98 -27.88
C PHE A 18 6.37 60.07 -27.35
N LEU A 19 6.57 59.99 -26.03
CA LEU A 19 7.31 58.89 -25.44
C LEU A 19 6.37 57.69 -25.36
N SER A 20 6.49 56.79 -26.33
CA SER A 20 5.92 55.44 -26.25
C SER A 20 6.42 54.83 -24.93
N VAL A 21 5.55 54.82 -23.93
CA VAL A 21 5.78 54.03 -22.73
C VAL A 21 5.58 52.60 -23.20
N ASP A 22 6.67 51.93 -23.58
CA ASP A 22 6.65 50.49 -23.78
C ASP A 22 6.28 49.90 -22.43
N PHE A 23 4.99 49.61 -22.25
CA PHE A 23 4.52 48.83 -21.12
C PHE A 23 5.19 47.46 -21.27
N VAL A 24 6.32 47.26 -20.58
CA VAL A 24 6.90 45.94 -20.38
C VAL A 24 5.87 45.16 -19.60
N GLN A 25 5.06 44.38 -20.32
CA GLN A 25 4.19 43.37 -19.74
C GLN A 25 5.10 42.43 -18.96
N SER A 26 5.01 42.48 -17.63
CA SER A 26 5.67 41.49 -16.77
C SER A 26 5.12 40.13 -17.14
N LYS A 27 6.00 39.22 -17.59
CA LYS A 27 5.64 37.82 -17.83
C LYS A 27 5.00 37.28 -16.55
N SER A 28 3.83 36.67 -16.67
CA SER A 28 3.16 36.06 -15.51
C SER A 28 4.03 34.94 -14.94
N MET A 29 3.82 34.58 -13.67
CA MET A 29 4.57 33.49 -13.03
C MET A 29 4.42 32.20 -13.84
N ALA A 30 3.19 31.85 -14.26
CA ALA A 30 2.91 30.68 -15.08
C ALA A 30 3.67 30.68 -16.43
N GLU A 31 3.74 31.83 -17.10
CA GLU A 31 4.52 31.98 -18.34
C GLU A 31 6.02 31.83 -18.08
N SER A 32 6.56 32.29 -16.95
CA SER A 32 7.98 32.14 -16.60
C SER A 32 8.36 30.71 -16.22
N LEU A 33 7.40 29.95 -15.68
CA LEU A 33 7.55 28.55 -15.29
C LEU A 33 7.11 27.57 -16.38
N SER A 34 6.58 28.08 -17.49
CA SER A 34 6.11 27.29 -18.63
C SER A 34 7.10 26.20 -19.01
N GLY A 35 6.62 24.95 -18.95
CA GLY A 35 7.38 23.79 -19.35
C GLY A 35 8.31 23.22 -18.28
N LYS A 36 8.39 23.82 -17.09
CA LYS A 36 9.26 23.35 -16.00
C LYS A 36 8.57 22.30 -15.15
N ILE A 37 9.37 21.38 -14.65
CA ILE A 37 9.03 20.56 -13.47
C ILE A 37 9.40 21.38 -12.24
N LEU A 38 8.48 21.48 -11.29
CA LEU A 38 8.63 22.22 -10.05
C LEU A 38 8.58 21.26 -8.86
N LEU A 39 9.36 21.55 -7.83
CA LEU A 39 9.35 20.83 -6.56
C LEU A 39 8.91 21.79 -5.46
N GLN A 40 7.83 21.49 -4.77
CA GLN A 40 7.32 22.30 -3.67
C GLN A 40 8.20 22.10 -2.44
N VAL A 41 8.98 23.14 -2.08
CA VAL A 41 10.03 22.99 -1.05
C VAL A 41 9.59 23.36 0.36
N GLU A 42 8.36 23.85 0.54
CA GLU A 42 7.84 24.33 1.82
C GLU A 42 6.80 23.37 2.45
N ASP A 43 6.47 22.25 1.79
CA ASP A 43 5.56 21.20 2.28
C ASP A 43 6.15 19.79 2.05
N ASN A 44 5.39 18.82 1.51
CA ASN A 44 5.74 17.40 1.45
C ASN A 44 6.67 17.05 0.28
N GLY A 45 7.22 18.05 -0.43
CA GLY A 45 8.08 17.82 -1.58
C GLY A 45 7.31 17.50 -2.87
N GLU A 46 6.05 17.94 -2.98
CA GLU A 46 5.18 17.65 -4.12
C GLU A 46 5.82 18.09 -5.45
N ALA A 47 5.74 17.21 -6.46
CA ALA A 47 6.19 17.52 -7.80
C ALA A 47 5.05 18.03 -8.68
N TRP A 48 5.34 19.04 -9.50
CA TRP A 48 4.39 19.69 -10.40
C TRP A 48 5.00 19.87 -11.80
N TYR A 49 4.17 19.83 -12.83
CA TYR A 49 4.57 20.15 -14.21
C TYR A 49 3.72 21.29 -14.75
N VAL A 50 4.34 22.39 -15.17
CA VAL A 50 3.63 23.51 -15.80
C VAL A 50 3.54 23.25 -17.29
N TYR A 51 2.37 22.87 -17.78
CA TYR A 51 2.22 22.51 -19.18
C TYR A 51 2.26 23.76 -20.08
N PRO A 52 3.16 23.82 -21.10
CA PRO A 52 3.28 25.00 -21.97
C PRO A 52 2.03 25.34 -22.78
N GLY A 53 1.12 24.38 -22.99
CA GLY A 53 -0.05 24.57 -23.85
C GLY A 53 -1.15 25.44 -23.24
N GLU A 54 -1.34 25.38 -21.92
CA GLU A 54 -2.39 26.12 -21.20
C GLU A 54 -1.91 26.85 -19.95
N LEU A 55 -0.60 26.77 -19.64
CA LEU A 55 0.04 27.46 -18.51
C LEU A 55 -0.58 27.11 -17.15
N THR A 56 -1.08 25.89 -17.05
CA THR A 56 -1.58 25.30 -15.80
C THR A 56 -0.56 24.32 -15.25
N ARG A 57 -0.57 24.15 -13.93
CA ARG A 57 0.24 23.14 -13.24
C ARG A 57 -0.54 21.84 -13.09
N TYR A 58 0.13 20.75 -13.42
CA TYR A 58 -0.33 19.39 -13.23
C TYR A 58 0.44 18.75 -12.08
N TYR A 59 -0.27 18.03 -11.21
CA TYR A 59 0.31 17.30 -10.09
C TYR A 59 0.97 16.00 -10.58
N LEU A 60 2.23 15.77 -10.20
CA LEU A 60 3.04 14.61 -10.60
C LEU A 60 3.21 13.58 -9.46
N GLY A 61 2.46 13.70 -8.36
CA GLY A 61 2.79 13.01 -7.11
C GLY A 61 2.73 11.48 -7.13
N ARG A 62 1.95 10.85 -8.02
CA ARG A 62 1.94 9.38 -8.20
C ARG A 62 2.41 9.00 -9.60
N PRO A 63 3.07 7.84 -9.78
CA PRO A 63 3.46 7.35 -11.11
C PRO A 63 2.29 7.30 -12.11
N ALA A 64 1.11 6.89 -11.63
CA ALA A 64 -0.11 6.87 -12.45
C ALA A 64 -0.55 8.27 -12.92
N ASP A 65 -0.47 9.29 -12.06
CA ASP A 65 -0.84 10.68 -12.41
C ASP A 65 0.13 11.23 -13.46
N ALA A 66 1.43 11.00 -13.27
CA ALA A 66 2.47 11.39 -14.23
C ALA A 66 2.30 10.68 -15.58
N PHE A 67 1.96 9.39 -15.59
CA PHE A 67 1.68 8.64 -16.81
C PHE A 67 0.47 9.18 -17.58
N ASP A 68 -0.60 9.48 -16.85
CA ASP A 68 -1.81 10.08 -17.39
C ASP A 68 -1.54 11.45 -18.04
N ILE A 69 -0.64 12.24 -17.47
CA ILE A 69 -0.18 13.52 -18.03
C ILE A 69 0.61 13.29 -19.32
N MET A 70 1.53 12.31 -19.32
CA MET A 70 2.31 11.96 -20.52
C MET A 70 1.40 11.52 -21.67
N ARG A 71 0.38 10.69 -21.39
CA ARG A 71 -0.58 10.23 -22.40
C ARG A 71 -1.40 11.38 -22.98
N ASP A 72 -1.90 12.27 -22.13
CA ASP A 72 -2.89 13.28 -22.54
C ASP A 72 -2.24 14.54 -23.13
N LEU A 73 -1.07 14.93 -22.63
CA LEU A 73 -0.35 16.16 -23.03
C LEU A 73 0.85 15.87 -23.93
N GLY A 74 1.21 14.60 -24.11
CA GLY A 74 2.30 14.17 -24.96
C GLY A 74 2.04 14.52 -26.42
N LEU A 75 3.02 15.15 -27.06
CA LEU A 75 2.99 15.45 -28.48
C LEU A 75 3.63 14.28 -29.25
N GLY A 76 2.85 13.63 -30.11
CA GLY A 76 3.39 12.62 -31.02
C GLY A 76 4.43 13.22 -31.97
N VAL A 77 5.58 12.56 -32.11
CA VAL A 77 6.65 12.92 -33.06
C VAL A 77 6.94 11.75 -33.98
N SER A 78 7.12 12.03 -35.28
CA SER A 78 7.54 11.04 -36.27
C SER A 78 9.02 10.68 -36.07
N GLU A 79 9.44 9.49 -36.50
CA GLU A 79 10.86 9.12 -36.42
C GLU A 79 11.73 10.02 -37.33
N ALA A 80 11.16 10.50 -38.44
CA ALA A 80 11.83 11.43 -39.34
C ALA A 80 12.13 12.79 -38.67
N ASP A 81 11.21 13.30 -37.85
CA ASP A 81 11.41 14.56 -37.12
C ASP A 81 12.30 14.32 -35.89
N TYR A 82 12.07 13.25 -35.14
CA TYR A 82 12.87 12.90 -33.96
C TYR A 82 14.36 12.75 -34.31
N THR A 83 14.67 12.05 -35.40
CA THR A 83 16.07 11.89 -35.86
C THR A 83 16.70 13.20 -36.31
N GLN A 84 15.93 14.17 -36.81
CA GLN A 84 16.44 15.50 -37.17
C GLN A 84 16.79 16.36 -35.95
N PHE A 85 16.26 16.05 -34.77
CA PHE A 85 16.56 16.82 -33.56
C PHE A 85 17.99 16.58 -33.05
N ASP A 86 18.60 15.42 -33.35
CA ASP A 86 19.96 15.07 -32.92
C ASP A 86 20.21 15.36 -31.41
N GLY A 87 19.25 14.97 -30.58
CA GLY A 87 19.28 15.19 -29.13
C GLY A 87 18.92 16.60 -28.64
N THR A 88 18.64 17.55 -29.53
CA THR A 88 18.20 18.93 -29.19
C THR A 88 16.95 19.32 -29.97
N ALA A 89 15.83 19.50 -29.29
CA ALA A 89 14.56 19.82 -29.92
C ALA A 89 14.48 21.30 -30.38
N PRO A 90 13.65 21.60 -31.38
CA PRO A 90 13.27 22.98 -31.72
C PRO A 90 12.69 23.75 -30.52
N SER A 91 12.96 25.06 -30.45
CA SER A 91 12.57 25.92 -29.32
C SER A 91 11.07 26.02 -29.09
N ASN A 92 10.24 25.80 -30.11
CA ASN A 92 8.78 25.72 -29.98
C ASN A 92 8.28 24.43 -29.28
N LEU A 93 9.17 23.46 -29.05
CA LEU A 93 8.92 22.25 -28.27
C LEU A 93 9.45 22.36 -26.84
N ALA A 94 10.04 23.50 -26.46
CA ALA A 94 10.56 23.72 -25.11
C ALA A 94 9.51 23.38 -24.04
N GLY A 95 9.89 22.50 -23.12
CA GLY A 95 9.04 22.09 -22.02
C GLY A 95 7.94 21.11 -22.35
N LYS A 96 7.84 20.63 -23.59
CA LYS A 96 6.85 19.62 -23.98
C LYS A 96 7.36 18.21 -23.71
N ILE A 97 6.42 17.30 -23.58
CA ILE A 97 6.68 15.85 -23.58
C ILE A 97 6.44 15.36 -25.01
N LEU A 98 7.41 14.67 -25.59
CA LEU A 98 7.35 14.08 -26.92
C LEU A 98 7.16 12.58 -26.81
N LEU A 99 6.24 12.03 -27.60
CA LEU A 99 5.98 10.60 -27.69
C LEU A 99 6.41 10.09 -29.07
N ARG A 100 7.32 9.12 -29.11
CA ARG A 100 7.75 8.49 -30.37
C ARG A 100 6.70 7.48 -30.84
N VAL A 101 5.66 8.00 -31.50
CA VAL A 101 4.45 7.24 -31.88
C VAL A 101 4.69 6.22 -33.00
N GLU A 102 5.78 6.35 -33.75
CA GLU A 102 6.18 5.43 -34.82
C GLU A 102 7.22 4.38 -34.38
N ALA A 103 7.68 4.44 -33.11
CA ALA A 103 8.60 3.48 -32.50
C ALA A 103 7.92 2.71 -31.36
N ASN A 104 8.56 2.60 -30.18
CA ASN A 104 8.00 1.86 -29.04
C ASN A 104 7.17 2.75 -28.10
N GLY A 105 6.76 3.94 -28.54
CA GLY A 105 6.02 4.89 -27.70
C GLY A 105 6.89 5.56 -26.64
N GLU A 106 8.21 5.60 -26.82
CA GLU A 106 9.13 6.22 -25.86
C GLU A 106 8.79 7.69 -25.62
N ALA A 107 8.77 8.09 -24.34
CA ALA A 107 8.51 9.45 -23.91
C ALA A 107 9.81 10.21 -23.62
N TYR A 108 9.89 11.47 -24.07
CA TYR A 108 11.00 12.38 -23.82
C TYR A 108 10.50 13.73 -23.34
N TYR A 109 11.09 14.25 -22.26
CA TYR A 109 10.90 15.63 -21.80
C TYR A 109 11.91 16.55 -22.47
N VAL A 110 11.42 17.61 -23.13
CA VAL A 110 12.28 18.66 -23.69
C VAL A 110 12.54 19.69 -22.60
N TYR A 111 13.74 19.69 -22.00
CA TYR A 111 14.01 20.62 -20.91
C TYR A 111 14.08 22.08 -21.42
N PRO A 112 13.29 23.03 -20.89
CA PRO A 112 13.17 24.37 -21.45
C PRO A 112 14.47 25.19 -21.51
N ASN A 113 15.45 24.87 -20.65
CA ASN A 113 16.66 25.67 -20.52
C ASN A 113 17.74 25.29 -21.56
N ASP A 114 17.79 24.04 -22.00
CA ASP A 114 18.83 23.54 -22.93
C ASP A 114 18.26 22.83 -24.18
N LEU A 115 16.95 22.65 -24.24
CA LEU A 115 16.20 21.95 -25.30
C LEU A 115 16.60 20.49 -25.50
N LYS A 116 17.37 19.89 -24.58
CA LYS A 116 17.75 18.49 -24.66
C LYS A 116 16.56 17.59 -24.38
N LEU A 117 16.56 16.44 -25.05
CA LEU A 117 15.56 15.39 -24.85
C LEU A 117 16.01 14.47 -23.71
N TYR A 118 15.27 14.48 -22.60
CA TYR A 118 15.49 13.61 -21.45
C TYR A 118 14.48 12.47 -21.45
N TYR A 119 14.96 11.23 -21.38
CA TYR A 119 14.13 10.04 -21.49
C TYR A 119 13.28 9.81 -20.23
N LEU A 120 11.97 9.61 -20.39
CA LEU A 120 10.99 9.41 -19.30
C LEU A 120 10.51 7.95 -19.17
N GLY A 121 11.13 7.01 -19.87
CA GLY A 121 10.53 5.68 -20.07
C GLY A 121 10.50 4.75 -18.86
N ARG A 122 11.38 4.93 -17.86
CA ARG A 122 11.34 4.16 -16.60
C ARG A 122 11.08 5.10 -15.42
N PRO A 123 10.40 4.62 -14.35
CA PRO A 123 10.17 5.42 -13.15
C PRO A 123 11.45 6.05 -12.57
N ALA A 124 12.55 5.30 -12.55
CA ALA A 124 13.85 5.80 -12.08
C ALA A 124 14.41 6.94 -12.95
N ASP A 125 14.27 6.87 -14.28
CA ASP A 125 14.74 7.94 -15.19
C ASP A 125 13.94 9.23 -14.98
N ALA A 126 12.62 9.10 -14.84
CA ALA A 126 11.73 10.22 -14.57
C ALA A 126 12.05 10.87 -13.21
N PHE A 127 12.31 10.05 -12.18
CA PHE A 127 12.69 10.55 -10.84
C PHE A 127 14.04 11.29 -10.88
N ASP A 128 15.03 10.77 -11.59
CA ASP A 128 16.33 11.44 -11.75
C ASP A 128 16.20 12.80 -12.46
N ILE A 129 15.31 12.89 -13.45
CA ILE A 129 14.97 14.16 -14.12
C ILE A 129 14.33 15.14 -13.14
N MET A 130 13.36 14.71 -12.33
CA MET A 130 12.73 15.57 -11.31
C MET A 130 13.77 16.09 -10.32
N ARG A 131 14.67 15.22 -9.84
CA ARG A 131 15.72 15.61 -8.88
C ARG A 131 16.77 16.54 -9.47
N SER A 132 17.17 16.33 -10.72
CA SER A 132 18.29 17.07 -11.36
C SER A 132 17.84 18.35 -12.07
N LEU A 133 16.64 18.37 -12.64
CA LEU A 133 16.12 19.47 -13.46
C LEU A 133 14.93 20.19 -12.81
N GLY A 134 14.37 19.63 -11.73
CA GLY A 134 13.27 20.23 -10.98
C GLY A 134 13.66 21.57 -10.37
N LEU A 135 12.79 22.56 -10.51
CA LEU A 135 12.97 23.87 -9.91
C LEU A 135 12.24 23.93 -8.56
N GLY A 136 12.96 24.17 -7.47
CA GLY A 136 12.33 24.43 -6.18
C GLY A 136 11.43 25.68 -6.23
N ILE A 137 10.22 25.58 -5.69
CA ILE A 137 9.23 26.67 -5.66
C ILE A 137 8.56 26.77 -4.29
N THR A 138 8.37 28.00 -3.82
CA THR A 138 7.62 28.33 -2.59
C THR A 138 6.12 28.23 -2.84
N ASN A 139 5.33 28.00 -1.79
CA ASN A 139 3.87 27.89 -1.87
C ASN A 139 3.23 29.14 -2.48
N VAL A 140 3.67 30.34 -2.06
CA VAL A 140 3.16 31.62 -2.57
C VAL A 140 3.31 31.73 -4.09
N ASN A 141 4.53 31.48 -4.61
CA ASN A 141 4.79 31.53 -6.06
C ASN A 141 4.09 30.40 -6.82
N LEU A 142 3.95 29.23 -6.20
CA LEU A 142 3.25 28.11 -6.81
C LEU A 142 1.76 28.47 -7.02
N GLU A 143 1.09 29.03 -6.02
CA GLU A 143 -0.31 29.49 -6.05
C GLU A 143 -0.64 30.46 -7.19
N GLU A 144 0.33 31.23 -7.69
CA GLU A 144 0.17 32.09 -8.85
C GLU A 144 0.02 31.32 -10.19
N VAL A 145 0.27 30.02 -10.19
CA VAL A 145 0.06 29.13 -11.35
C VAL A 145 -1.21 28.30 -11.15
N ALA A 146 -2.21 28.49 -12.01
CA ALA A 146 -3.48 27.80 -11.88
C ALA A 146 -3.32 26.26 -11.97
N VAL A 147 -4.00 25.53 -11.07
CA VAL A 147 -4.06 24.06 -11.13
C VAL A 147 -4.95 23.61 -12.29
N ALA A 148 -4.46 22.67 -13.09
CA ALA A 148 -5.22 22.05 -14.17
C ALA A 148 -6.50 21.36 -13.64
N PRO A 149 -7.66 21.43 -14.32
CA PRO A 149 -8.89 20.79 -13.85
C PRO A 149 -8.74 19.30 -13.51
N LYS A 150 -7.92 18.56 -14.27
CA LYS A 150 -7.62 17.15 -14.02
C LYS A 150 -6.89 16.95 -12.69
N SER A 151 -5.89 17.77 -12.42
CA SER A 151 -5.19 17.76 -11.14
C SER A 151 -6.02 18.34 -10.00
N LYS A 152 -6.98 19.24 -10.26
CA LYS A 152 -7.97 19.64 -9.25
C LYS A 152 -8.76 18.44 -8.76
N THR A 153 -9.20 17.52 -9.62
CA THR A 153 -9.90 16.30 -9.17
C THR A 153 -9.01 15.43 -8.28
N VAL A 154 -7.75 15.22 -8.67
CA VAL A 154 -6.78 14.46 -7.87
C VAL A 154 -6.47 15.15 -6.54
N LEU A 155 -6.27 16.46 -6.54
CA LEU A 155 -6.01 17.24 -5.33
C LEU A 155 -7.25 17.42 -4.47
N THR A 156 -8.46 17.42 -5.04
CA THR A 156 -9.69 17.46 -4.25
C THR A 156 -9.96 16.09 -3.63
N ALA A 157 -9.64 15.01 -4.35
CA ALA A 157 -9.65 13.66 -3.79
C ALA A 157 -8.58 13.52 -2.69
N LEU A 158 -7.37 14.05 -2.90
CA LEU A 158 -6.29 14.09 -1.92
C LEU A 158 -6.61 15.01 -0.75
N ASP A 159 -7.20 16.18 -0.96
CA ASP A 159 -7.65 17.10 0.09
C ASP A 159 -8.82 16.52 0.88
N ASN A 160 -9.72 15.77 0.23
CA ASN A 160 -10.80 15.06 0.93
C ASN A 160 -10.24 13.84 1.67
N LEU A 161 -9.22 13.18 1.13
CA LEU A 161 -8.47 12.11 1.79
C LEU A 161 -7.73 12.66 3.02
N ILE A 162 -6.94 13.73 2.87
CA ILE A 162 -6.20 14.41 3.95
C ILE A 162 -7.15 15.06 4.96
N LYS A 163 -8.28 15.66 4.55
CA LYS A 163 -9.29 16.16 5.51
C LYS A 163 -10.01 15.03 6.24
N SER A 164 -10.15 13.85 5.62
CA SER A 164 -10.67 12.65 6.27
C SER A 164 -9.64 11.94 7.16
N VAL A 165 -8.34 12.11 6.88
CA VAL A 165 -7.23 11.44 7.57
C VAL A 165 -6.54 12.31 8.64
N TYR A 166 -6.60 13.66 8.56
CA TYR A 166 -5.77 14.56 9.41
C TYR A 166 -6.47 15.77 10.06
N SER A 167 -7.78 15.95 9.94
CA SER A 167 -8.44 17.10 10.60
C SER A 167 -8.64 16.95 12.11
N CYS A 168 -8.32 15.78 12.66
CA CYS A 168 -8.17 15.57 14.09
C CYS A 168 -6.82 14.89 14.34
N SER A 169 -5.92 15.54 15.08
CA SER A 169 -4.92 14.78 15.85
C SER A 169 -5.68 13.81 16.76
N VAL A 170 -5.17 12.59 16.96
CA VAL A 170 -5.71 11.51 17.82
C VAL A 170 -6.78 12.03 18.79
N CYS A 171 -8.05 11.74 18.49
CA CYS A 171 -9.14 12.18 19.36
C CYS A 171 -9.05 11.51 20.72
N GLY A 172 -9.57 12.18 21.75
CA GLY A 172 -9.60 11.61 23.10
C GLY A 172 -10.44 10.34 23.15
N MET A 173 -10.19 9.51 24.17
CA MET A 173 -10.97 8.29 24.41
C MET A 173 -12.48 8.61 24.48
N GLY A 174 -13.27 8.02 23.56
CA GLY A 174 -14.72 8.24 23.48
C GLY A 174 -15.18 9.38 22.56
N GLU A 175 -14.27 9.94 21.75
CA GLU A 175 -14.58 10.99 20.78
C GLU A 175 -14.37 10.51 19.34
N LYS A 176 -15.14 11.04 18.38
CA LYS A 176 -14.94 10.78 16.94
C LYS A 176 -14.66 12.09 16.20
N CYS A 177 -13.87 12.01 15.13
CA CYS A 177 -13.64 13.16 14.26
C CYS A 177 -14.88 13.40 13.39
N VAL A 178 -15.61 14.48 13.65
CA VAL A 178 -16.75 14.91 12.83
C VAL A 178 -16.42 16.26 12.24
N ALA A 179 -16.32 16.32 10.91
CA ALA A 179 -16.06 17.55 10.16
C ALA A 179 -14.85 18.36 10.68
N GLY A 180 -13.77 17.66 11.07
CA GLY A 180 -12.54 18.28 11.57
C GLY A 180 -12.57 18.77 13.02
N SER A 181 -13.42 18.15 13.85
CA SER A 181 -13.45 18.38 15.29
C SER A 181 -13.72 17.07 16.04
N CYS A 182 -13.00 16.81 17.13
CA CYS A 182 -13.32 15.68 18.01
C CYS A 182 -14.62 15.98 18.77
N GLN A 183 -15.60 15.09 18.64
CA GLN A 183 -16.90 15.20 19.29
C GLN A 183 -17.17 13.97 20.16
N ALA A 184 -17.63 14.20 21.39
CA ALA A 184 -18.00 13.14 22.32
C ALA A 184 -19.12 12.26 21.74
N VAL A 185 -18.91 10.93 21.78
CA VAL A 185 -19.88 9.95 21.32
C VAL A 185 -20.51 9.28 22.54
N ALA A 186 -21.83 9.22 22.60
CA ALA A 186 -22.51 8.35 23.56
C ALA A 186 -22.23 6.90 23.15
N LEU A 187 -21.45 6.18 23.95
CA LEU A 187 -21.09 4.78 23.72
C LEU A 187 -22.34 3.89 23.81
N THR A 188 -23.00 3.69 22.68
CA THR A 188 -23.98 2.61 22.50
C THR A 188 -23.52 1.77 21.31
N ASN A 189 -22.83 0.66 21.61
CA ASN A 189 -22.50 -0.51 20.77
C ASN A 189 -22.40 -0.29 19.24
N THR A 190 -21.18 -0.04 18.72
CA THR A 190 -20.85 -0.01 17.28
C THR A 190 -19.39 -0.41 17.04
N SER A 191 -19.07 -1.14 15.96
CA SER A 191 -17.70 -1.63 15.65
C SER A 191 -17.34 -1.57 14.15
N TYR A 192 -16.36 -0.71 13.83
CA TYR A 192 -15.40 -0.77 12.70
C TYR A 192 -14.11 -0.05 13.18
N CYS A 193 -12.91 -0.58 12.91
CA CYS A 193 -11.65 0.11 13.22
C CYS A 193 -10.59 -0.08 12.10
N GLY A 194 -10.28 1.00 11.39
CA GLY A 194 -9.11 1.15 10.51
C GLY A 194 -8.89 2.65 10.25
N ASN A 195 -7.64 3.12 10.33
CA ASN A 195 -7.19 4.54 10.41
C ASN A 195 -7.60 5.31 11.68
N PHE A 196 -7.66 4.66 12.86
CA PHE A 196 -8.07 5.27 14.15
C PHE A 196 -9.46 5.91 14.24
N VAL A 197 -10.28 5.79 13.20
CA VAL A 197 -11.67 6.20 13.28
C VAL A 197 -12.50 4.99 13.66
N CYS A 198 -13.00 4.95 14.89
CA CYS A 198 -14.15 4.12 15.22
C CYS A 198 -15.34 4.66 14.42
N GLU A 199 -15.66 4.04 13.29
CA GLU A 199 -16.79 4.49 12.48
C GLU A 199 -18.10 4.01 13.13
N ALA A 200 -18.77 4.94 13.81
CA ALA A 200 -20.11 4.72 14.33
C ALA A 200 -21.11 4.76 13.17
N GLY A 201 -21.64 3.59 12.82
CA GLY A 201 -22.96 3.46 12.19
C GLY A 201 -22.96 2.89 10.79
N GLU A 202 -23.08 1.56 10.72
CA GLU A 202 -24.16 0.89 9.97
C GLU A 202 -24.57 -0.35 10.78
N SER A 203 -25.87 -0.61 10.91
CA SER A 203 -26.35 -1.78 11.64
C SER A 203 -26.08 -3.03 10.81
N TYR A 204 -25.24 -3.92 11.32
CA TYR A 204 -25.46 -5.34 11.05
C TYR A 204 -26.66 -5.74 11.92
N ASP A 205 -27.79 -6.03 11.29
CA ASP A 205 -28.92 -6.59 12.02
C ASP A 205 -28.49 -7.99 12.47
N GLY A 206 -28.58 -8.25 13.77
CA GLY A 206 -28.13 -9.49 14.41
C GLY A 206 -29.01 -10.71 14.07
N SER A 207 -29.30 -10.97 12.79
CA SER A 207 -30.03 -12.14 12.32
C SER A 207 -29.15 -13.18 11.62
N ALA A 208 -27.94 -13.42 12.13
CA ALA A 208 -27.33 -14.74 12.06
C ALA A 208 -26.92 -15.17 13.47
N GLN A 209 -27.93 -15.57 14.25
CA GLN A 209 -27.69 -16.36 15.45
C GLN A 209 -27.13 -17.72 15.04
N THR A 210 -25.82 -17.89 15.20
CA THR A 210 -25.24 -19.20 15.47
C THR A 210 -24.58 -19.13 16.84
N GLY A 211 -25.32 -19.56 17.87
CA GLY A 211 -24.76 -19.80 19.20
C GLY A 211 -24.67 -18.61 20.17
N ASN A 212 -25.56 -17.60 20.09
CA ASN A 212 -25.64 -16.47 21.05
C ASN A 212 -24.41 -15.54 21.12
N PHE A 213 -23.79 -15.19 19.99
CA PHE A 213 -22.66 -14.25 19.98
C PHE A 213 -22.99 -12.89 19.35
N THR A 214 -22.47 -11.82 19.96
CA THR A 214 -22.44 -10.44 19.45
C THR A 214 -20.99 -9.99 19.53
N GLN A 215 -20.30 -9.90 18.40
CA GLN A 215 -18.88 -9.56 18.32
C GLN A 215 -18.73 -8.04 18.43
N CYS A 216 -17.91 -7.56 19.37
CA CYS A 216 -17.61 -6.14 19.57
C CYS A 216 -16.13 -5.91 19.29
N ALA A 217 -15.79 -5.15 18.25
CA ALA A 217 -14.45 -4.61 18.02
C ALA A 217 -14.18 -3.42 18.97
N VAL A 218 -14.17 -3.66 20.27
CA VAL A 218 -13.90 -2.65 21.30
C VAL A 218 -12.58 -2.98 21.99
N ASP A 219 -11.48 -2.85 21.26
CA ASP A 219 -10.13 -2.70 21.86
C ASP A 219 -9.40 -1.43 21.39
N CYS A 220 -10.04 -0.63 20.52
CA CYS A 220 -9.60 0.72 20.15
C CYS A 220 -9.57 1.69 21.37
N SER A 221 -10.13 1.29 22.52
CA SER A 221 -10.24 2.11 23.73
C SER A 221 -9.72 1.48 25.03
N ALA A 222 -9.17 0.27 25.05
CA ALA A 222 -8.57 -0.26 26.28
C ALA A 222 -7.22 0.43 26.52
N PRO A 223 -7.06 1.19 27.63
CA PRO A 223 -5.78 1.82 27.94
C PRO A 223 -4.70 0.76 28.11
N CYS A 224 -3.56 0.92 27.42
CA CYS A 224 -2.36 0.13 27.70
C CYS A 224 -1.98 0.40 29.16
N THR A 225 -2.26 -0.57 30.02
CA THR A 225 -2.07 -0.44 31.47
C THR A 225 -0.86 -1.24 31.96
N ASP A 226 -0.31 -2.10 31.10
CA ASP A 226 0.80 -3.01 31.38
C ASP A 226 1.96 -2.83 30.38
N ASP A 227 3.15 -3.31 30.75
CA ASP A 227 4.41 -3.18 29.97
C ASP A 227 4.42 -3.94 28.62
N ASN A 228 3.37 -4.72 28.33
CA ASN A 228 3.23 -5.55 27.11
C ASN A 228 2.33 -4.90 26.04
N CYS A 229 2.17 -3.58 26.08
CA CYS A 229 1.27 -2.85 25.17
C CYS A 229 1.85 -1.48 24.81
N ASN A 230 1.67 -1.08 23.56
CA ASN A 230 1.92 0.28 23.08
C ASN A 230 0.78 0.76 22.14
N GLU A 231 0.98 1.86 21.43
CA GLU A 231 -0.05 2.42 20.54
C GLU A 231 -0.37 1.55 19.30
N TYR A 232 0.52 0.62 18.93
CA TYR A 232 0.41 -0.25 17.75
C TYR A 232 0.01 -1.67 18.12
N VAL A 233 0.63 -2.21 19.16
CA VAL A 233 0.63 -3.64 19.46
C VAL A 233 0.35 -3.89 20.93
N ARG A 234 -0.33 -5.00 21.21
CA ARG A 234 -0.48 -5.61 22.51
C ARG A 234 -0.10 -7.08 22.43
N VAL A 235 0.62 -7.59 23.43
CA VAL A 235 0.97 -9.01 23.55
C VAL A 235 0.29 -9.60 24.78
N ASP A 236 -0.55 -10.61 24.56
CA ASP A 236 -1.27 -11.31 25.59
C ASP A 236 -0.92 -12.81 25.59
N CYS A 237 -1.06 -13.43 26.76
CA CYS A 237 -1.08 -14.88 26.85
C CYS A 237 -2.39 -15.43 26.26
N GLY A 238 -2.31 -16.51 25.50
CA GLY A 238 -3.48 -17.25 25.01
C GLY A 238 -4.17 -18.01 26.14
N CYS A 239 -5.45 -18.36 25.97
CA CYS A 239 -6.21 -19.14 26.93
C CYS A 239 -6.28 -20.63 26.50
N SER A 240 -6.06 -21.58 27.42
CA SER A 240 -5.82 -23.01 27.10
C SER A 240 -7.04 -23.81 26.61
N GLU A 241 -8.27 -23.27 26.64
CA GLU A 241 -9.48 -23.93 26.14
C GLU A 241 -9.83 -23.41 24.72
N SER A 242 -8.85 -23.44 23.82
CA SER A 242 -8.81 -22.76 22.52
C SER A 242 -9.78 -23.28 21.44
N ALA A 243 -10.87 -23.95 21.81
CA ALA A 243 -12.00 -24.20 20.91
C ALA A 243 -13.30 -23.50 21.39
N GLU A 244 -13.52 -23.40 22.71
CA GLU A 244 -14.72 -22.75 23.27
C GLU A 244 -14.49 -21.30 23.71
N LEU A 245 -13.24 -20.86 23.85
CA LEU A 245 -12.88 -19.48 24.22
C LEU A 245 -12.53 -18.59 23.02
N SER A 246 -12.10 -19.14 21.88
CA SER A 246 -11.99 -18.37 20.62
C SER A 246 -13.35 -17.86 20.14
N ALA A 247 -14.45 -18.55 20.48
CA ALA A 247 -15.80 -18.06 20.23
C ALA A 247 -16.25 -16.94 21.18
N ARG A 248 -15.58 -16.73 22.33
CA ARG A 248 -16.18 -16.08 23.50
C ARG A 248 -15.60 -14.73 23.92
N HIS A 249 -14.52 -14.25 23.30
CA HIS A 249 -13.80 -13.10 23.86
C HIS A 249 -13.62 -11.93 22.89
N GLY A 250 -14.73 -11.21 22.70
CA GLY A 250 -14.70 -9.75 22.89
C GLY A 250 -14.51 -9.43 24.39
N CYS A 251 -13.92 -8.28 24.68
CA CYS A 251 -13.53 -7.81 26.01
C CYS A 251 -14.55 -8.16 27.11
N VAL A 252 -14.16 -9.03 28.04
CA VAL A 252 -14.91 -9.29 29.29
C VAL A 252 -14.05 -8.80 30.45
N SER A 253 -14.63 -7.99 31.32
CA SER A 253 -14.00 -7.44 32.54
C SER A 253 -13.46 -8.50 33.51
N ASP A 254 -13.90 -9.74 33.36
CA ASP A 254 -13.65 -10.85 34.29
C ASP A 254 -13.16 -12.13 33.57
N ALA A 255 -12.57 -11.99 32.38
CA ALA A 255 -11.95 -13.15 31.72
C ALA A 255 -10.85 -13.73 32.64
N PRO A 256 -10.85 -15.05 32.92
CA PRO A 256 -9.82 -15.66 33.75
C PRO A 256 -8.45 -15.32 33.16
N ALA A 257 -7.46 -15.03 34.01
CA ALA A 257 -6.12 -14.71 33.57
C ALA A 257 -5.63 -15.81 32.61
N CYS A 258 -5.46 -15.48 31.33
CA CYS A 258 -4.92 -16.41 30.37
C CYS A 258 -3.46 -16.67 30.78
N THR A 259 -3.14 -17.89 31.23
CA THR A 259 -1.79 -18.25 31.69
C THR A 259 -1.10 -19.24 30.77
N SER A 260 -1.63 -19.48 29.55
CA SER A 260 -1.14 -20.59 28.75
C SER A 260 0.30 -20.36 28.32
N CYS A 261 0.73 -19.14 27.98
CA CYS A 261 2.08 -18.72 27.57
C CYS A 261 3.28 -19.22 28.42
N GLY A 262 3.10 -19.69 29.66
CA GLY A 262 4.17 -20.28 30.46
C GLY A 262 5.32 -19.30 30.76
N THR A 263 6.57 -19.76 30.64
CA THR A 263 7.75 -18.91 30.89
C THR A 263 8.02 -17.88 29.78
N GLN A 264 7.34 -18.01 28.63
CA GLN A 264 7.50 -17.11 27.48
C GLN A 264 7.02 -15.69 27.76
N ALA A 265 6.16 -15.49 28.77
CA ALA A 265 5.71 -14.17 29.19
C ALA A 265 6.87 -13.21 29.53
N THR A 266 8.01 -13.75 29.97
CA THR A 266 9.23 -12.97 30.24
C THR A 266 9.85 -12.34 29.00
N LEU A 267 9.49 -12.81 27.80
CA LEU A 267 9.98 -12.35 26.51
C LEU A 267 9.00 -11.38 25.81
N PHE A 268 7.84 -11.11 26.39
CA PHE A 268 6.81 -10.25 25.79
C PHE A 268 7.27 -8.81 25.52
N PRO A 269 8.08 -8.15 26.38
CA PRO A 269 8.58 -6.82 26.05
C PRO A 269 9.42 -6.79 24.76
N GLU A 270 10.21 -7.85 24.53
CA GLU A 270 11.01 -7.97 23.32
C GLU A 270 10.12 -8.29 22.10
N LEU A 271 9.17 -9.21 22.26
CA LEU A 271 8.20 -9.54 21.21
C LEU A 271 7.39 -8.31 20.79
N LEU A 272 6.92 -7.53 21.77
CA LEU A 272 6.22 -6.27 21.54
C LEU A 272 7.08 -5.32 20.69
N SER A 273 8.36 -5.18 21.03
CA SER A 273 9.29 -4.31 20.29
C SER A 273 9.42 -4.73 18.84
N ILE A 274 9.81 -5.99 18.59
CA ILE A 274 10.07 -6.46 17.23
C ILE A 274 8.80 -6.53 16.38
N GLN A 275 7.65 -6.89 16.95
CA GLN A 275 6.38 -6.91 16.21
C GLN A 275 5.86 -5.50 15.92
N THR A 276 6.17 -4.51 16.77
CA THR A 276 5.85 -3.11 16.47
C THR A 276 6.60 -2.61 15.24
N GLU A 277 7.84 -3.06 15.00
CA GLU A 277 8.58 -2.75 13.78
C GLU A 277 7.86 -3.33 12.56
N ILE A 278 7.38 -4.57 12.64
CA ILE A 278 6.61 -5.21 11.57
C ILE A 278 5.32 -4.46 11.27
N VAL A 279 4.54 -4.15 12.30
CA VAL A 279 3.26 -3.44 12.12
C VAL A 279 3.50 -2.10 11.42
N LYS A 280 4.47 -1.29 11.87
CA LYS A 280 4.79 -0.01 11.21
C LYS A 280 5.23 -0.19 9.75
N CYS A 281 6.08 -1.17 9.48
CA CYS A 281 6.53 -1.49 8.13
C CYS A 281 5.36 -1.85 7.20
N LEU A 282 4.41 -2.65 7.69
CA LEU A 282 3.20 -3.01 6.95
C LEU A 282 2.21 -1.83 6.83
N GLU A 283 2.13 -0.95 7.83
CA GLU A 283 1.36 0.30 7.74
C GLU A 283 1.83 1.17 6.57
N ASP A 284 3.16 1.32 6.43
CA ASP A 284 3.78 2.08 5.35
C ASP A 284 3.55 1.40 3.99
N TYR A 285 3.77 0.08 3.92
CA TYR A 285 3.59 -0.68 2.68
C TYR A 285 2.15 -0.67 2.17
N PHE A 286 1.18 -0.90 3.06
CA PHE A 286 -0.24 -0.95 2.69
C PHE A 286 -0.94 0.41 2.73
N GLN A 287 -0.25 1.47 3.16
CA GLN A 287 -0.82 2.80 3.40
C GLN A 287 -2.10 2.69 4.25
N PHE A 288 -2.03 1.90 5.31
CA PHE A 288 -3.17 1.55 6.14
C PHE A 288 -2.76 1.32 7.58
N ARG A 289 -3.39 2.04 8.52
CA ARG A 289 -3.18 1.82 9.95
C ARG A 289 -4.33 1.00 10.53
N PRO A 290 -4.14 -0.28 10.88
CA PRO A 290 -5.23 -1.06 11.47
C PRO A 290 -5.55 -0.58 12.89
N ALA A 291 -6.57 -1.18 13.50
CA ALA A 291 -6.70 -1.14 14.95
C ALA A 291 -5.42 -1.66 15.64
N LYS A 292 -5.25 -1.31 16.92
CA LYS A 292 -4.16 -1.86 17.73
C LYS A 292 -4.19 -3.39 17.65
N MET A 293 -3.11 -3.97 17.15
CA MET A 293 -3.01 -5.40 16.91
C MET A 293 -2.78 -6.15 18.22
N VAL A 294 -3.42 -7.31 18.36
CA VAL A 294 -3.23 -8.20 19.51
C VAL A 294 -2.50 -9.46 19.06
N TYR A 295 -1.33 -9.72 19.63
CA TYR A 295 -0.63 -11.00 19.51
C TYR A 295 -0.97 -11.90 20.70
N LYS A 296 -1.43 -13.11 20.42
CA LYS A 296 -1.76 -14.12 21.44
C LYS A 296 -0.72 -15.23 21.44
N VAL A 297 -0.01 -15.37 22.55
CA VAL A 297 1.05 -16.37 22.70
C VAL A 297 0.54 -17.56 23.51
N PHE A 298 0.52 -18.72 22.89
CA PHE A 298 0.19 -19.98 23.54
C PHE A 298 1.47 -20.69 24.01
N ASN A 299 1.31 -21.71 24.84
CA ASN A 299 2.39 -22.64 25.18
C ASN A 299 1.94 -24.04 24.84
N ASN A 300 2.66 -24.66 23.92
CA ASN A 300 2.53 -26.08 23.66
C ASN A 300 3.79 -26.81 24.18
N PRO A 301 3.76 -27.38 25.39
CA PRO A 301 4.91 -28.08 25.97
C PRO A 301 5.14 -29.48 25.38
N THR A 302 4.29 -29.93 24.44
CA THR A 302 4.38 -31.27 23.86
C THR A 302 5.32 -31.36 22.66
N LEU A 303 5.83 -30.22 22.20
CA LEU A 303 6.75 -30.13 21.07
C LEU A 303 8.14 -30.66 21.43
N ASP A 304 8.82 -31.16 20.40
CA ASP A 304 10.15 -31.73 20.55
C ASP A 304 11.16 -30.67 20.97
N LYS A 305 12.01 -31.04 21.92
CA LYS A 305 13.10 -30.19 22.36
C LYS A 305 14.18 -30.13 21.30
N CYS A 306 14.87 -29.00 21.21
CA CYS A 306 16.07 -28.89 20.40
C CYS A 306 17.11 -29.95 20.83
N THR A 307 17.55 -30.77 19.89
CA THR A 307 18.49 -31.88 20.13
C THR A 307 19.93 -31.53 19.75
N LEU A 308 20.15 -30.40 19.07
CA LEU A 308 21.47 -29.94 18.63
C LEU A 308 22.17 -29.14 19.74
N PRO A 309 23.41 -29.47 20.13
CA PRO A 309 24.18 -28.72 21.13
C PRO A 309 24.36 -27.23 20.78
N GLU A 310 24.48 -26.92 19.50
CA GLU A 310 24.59 -25.57 18.94
C GLU A 310 23.27 -24.79 18.92
N GLY A 311 22.14 -25.43 19.25
CA GLY A 311 20.81 -24.86 19.16
C GLY A 311 20.11 -25.17 17.84
N CYS A 312 18.81 -24.84 17.78
CA CYS A 312 17.94 -25.16 16.66
C CYS A 312 17.12 -23.92 16.32
N ASP A 313 17.07 -23.55 15.05
CA ASP A 313 16.06 -22.62 14.60
C ASP A 313 14.67 -23.27 14.75
N GLY A 314 13.74 -22.52 15.31
CA GLY A 314 12.39 -22.99 15.62
C GLY A 314 11.35 -22.12 14.92
N PHE A 315 10.47 -22.78 14.20
CA PHE A 315 9.21 -22.23 13.71
C PHE A 315 8.11 -23.21 14.06
N GLU A 316 7.10 -22.76 14.81
CA GLU A 316 5.96 -23.59 15.20
C GLU A 316 4.67 -23.20 14.47
N GLY A 317 4.74 -22.16 13.64
CA GLY A 317 3.61 -21.61 12.93
C GLY A 317 2.75 -20.70 13.80
N GLY A 318 2.01 -19.85 13.11
CA GLY A 318 1.00 -19.00 13.71
C GLY A 318 -0.33 -19.12 12.98
N SER A 319 -1.23 -18.21 13.33
CA SER A 319 -2.41 -17.95 12.51
C SER A 319 -2.80 -16.49 12.68
N GLY A 320 -2.86 -15.77 11.58
CA GLY A 320 -3.45 -14.44 11.49
C GLY A 320 -4.96 -14.57 11.32
N GLY A 321 -5.71 -13.96 12.25
CA GLY A 321 -7.16 -13.83 12.16
C GLY A 321 -7.59 -12.37 12.04
N PRO A 322 -8.90 -12.09 11.93
CA PRO A 322 -9.41 -10.72 11.90
C PRO A 322 -9.20 -9.98 13.21
N ASP A 323 -9.18 -10.68 14.35
CA ASP A 323 -9.17 -10.04 15.67
C ASP A 323 -7.81 -10.11 16.37
N TYR A 324 -6.94 -11.04 15.97
CA TYR A 324 -5.62 -11.24 16.56
C TYR A 324 -4.71 -12.04 15.64
N VAL A 325 -3.41 -11.97 15.90
CA VAL A 325 -2.41 -12.92 15.40
C VAL A 325 -2.05 -13.85 16.55
N MET A 326 -2.00 -15.16 16.31
CA MET A 326 -1.59 -16.11 17.34
C MET A 326 -0.29 -16.82 17.01
N PHE A 327 0.49 -17.09 18.05
CA PHE A 327 1.67 -17.93 18.04
C PHE A 327 1.40 -19.18 18.87
N HIS A 328 1.56 -20.37 18.28
CA HIS A 328 1.43 -21.62 19.03
C HIS A 328 2.49 -21.73 20.14
N ASN A 329 3.69 -21.24 19.84
CA ASN A 329 4.80 -20.91 20.72
C ASN A 329 5.55 -19.73 20.07
N LEU A 330 6.39 -19.01 20.81
CA LEU A 330 7.23 -17.96 20.22
C LEU A 330 8.24 -18.56 19.23
N ASP A 331 8.33 -17.94 18.05
CA ASP A 331 9.27 -18.33 17.01
C ASP A 331 10.67 -17.77 17.25
N GLY A 332 11.66 -18.49 16.74
CA GLY A 332 13.06 -18.11 16.76
C GLY A 332 14.00 -19.20 17.26
N PHE A 333 15.21 -18.80 17.61
CA PHE A 333 16.28 -19.72 17.99
C PHE A 333 16.03 -20.36 19.36
N ARG A 334 16.19 -21.69 19.43
CA ARG A 334 15.98 -22.50 20.63
C ARG A 334 17.29 -23.11 21.07
N GLU A 335 17.67 -22.87 22.32
CA GLU A 335 18.87 -23.48 22.90
C GLU A 335 18.69 -25.00 23.07
N TYR A 336 19.81 -25.73 23.20
CA TYR A 336 19.79 -27.16 23.45
C TYR A 336 18.85 -27.54 24.60
N ASN A 337 18.02 -28.56 24.37
CA ASN A 337 17.02 -29.08 25.32
C ASN A 337 15.90 -28.07 25.69
N GLN A 338 15.71 -27.01 24.91
CA GLN A 338 14.56 -26.09 25.00
C GLN A 338 13.53 -26.38 23.91
N VAL A 339 12.26 -26.10 24.22
CA VAL A 339 11.12 -26.23 23.28
C VAL A 339 10.81 -24.90 22.58
N VAL A 340 11.16 -23.79 23.21
CA VAL A 340 10.87 -22.41 22.78
C VAL A 340 12.09 -21.52 23.04
N PRO A 341 12.20 -20.34 22.41
CA PRO A 341 13.19 -19.33 22.77
C PRO A 341 13.11 -18.97 24.25
N THR A 342 14.27 -18.78 24.87
CA THR A 342 14.44 -18.46 26.30
C THR A 342 15.06 -17.09 26.53
N LYS A 343 15.51 -16.41 25.48
CA LYS A 343 16.23 -15.14 25.54
C LYS A 343 15.64 -14.12 24.55
N PRO A 344 15.66 -12.82 24.88
CA PRO A 344 15.19 -11.76 24.00
C PRO A 344 15.80 -11.84 22.61
N GLU A 345 17.13 -11.96 22.50
CA GLU A 345 17.87 -11.97 21.22
C GLU A 345 17.57 -13.17 20.31
N HIS A 346 16.88 -14.19 20.83
CA HIS A 346 16.54 -15.38 20.08
C HIS A 346 15.19 -15.30 19.37
N LEU A 347 14.32 -14.33 19.71
CA LEU A 347 13.00 -14.22 19.04
C LEU A 347 13.15 -13.79 17.59
N THR A 348 12.24 -14.25 16.75
CA THR A 348 12.03 -13.73 15.40
C THR A 348 10.72 -12.96 15.29
N ALA A 349 10.67 -12.01 14.36
CA ALA A 349 9.49 -11.23 14.05
C ALA A 349 8.75 -11.86 12.88
N ASP A 350 7.43 -11.90 12.96
CA ASP A 350 6.57 -12.56 11.98
C ASP A 350 5.88 -11.53 11.08
N VAL A 351 6.23 -11.54 9.79
CA VAL A 351 5.57 -10.70 8.77
C VAL A 351 4.37 -11.42 8.16
N HIS A 352 4.42 -12.74 8.05
CA HIS A 352 3.44 -13.53 7.30
C HIS A 352 2.06 -13.47 7.95
N GLU A 353 1.93 -13.90 9.20
CA GLU A 353 0.64 -13.92 9.91
C GLU A 353 0.17 -12.51 10.25
N THR A 354 1.12 -11.60 10.53
CA THR A 354 0.81 -10.17 10.69
C THR A 354 0.19 -9.59 9.42
N THR A 355 0.66 -9.99 8.23
CA THR A 355 0.08 -9.54 6.95
C THR A 355 -1.36 -10.02 6.80
N HIS A 356 -1.69 -11.24 7.20
CA HIS A 356 -3.08 -11.71 7.17
C HIS A 356 -4.02 -10.81 7.98
N TYR A 357 -3.61 -10.38 9.17
CA TYR A 357 -4.40 -9.44 9.96
C TYR A 357 -4.66 -8.13 9.20
N PHE A 358 -3.63 -7.55 8.56
CA PHE A 358 -3.81 -6.36 7.72
C PHE A 358 -4.83 -6.60 6.60
N LEU A 359 -4.76 -7.73 5.91
CA LEU A 359 -5.70 -8.05 4.84
C LEU A 359 -7.13 -8.23 5.36
N TYR A 360 -7.31 -8.85 6.51
CA TYR A 360 -8.63 -8.93 7.16
C TYR A 360 -9.17 -7.55 7.51
N GLN A 361 -8.32 -6.62 7.95
CA GLN A 361 -8.74 -5.26 8.30
C GLN A 361 -8.95 -4.35 7.07
N MET A 362 -8.23 -4.59 5.97
CA MET A 362 -8.28 -3.74 4.76
C MET A 362 -9.34 -4.18 3.77
N LEU A 363 -9.39 -5.49 3.54
CA LEU A 363 -10.20 -6.09 2.51
C LEU A 363 -11.44 -6.70 3.13
N HIS A 364 -11.47 -6.96 4.44
CA HIS A 364 -12.55 -7.67 5.11
C HIS A 364 -12.72 -9.13 4.63
N GLY A 365 -11.65 -9.66 4.01
CA GLY A 365 -11.34 -11.03 3.58
C GLY A 365 -11.06 -11.14 2.06
N VAL A 366 -10.59 -12.29 1.59
CA VAL A 366 -10.34 -12.59 0.16
C VAL A 366 -10.21 -14.12 0.02
N PRO A 367 -10.18 -14.70 -1.19
CA PRO A 367 -9.89 -16.14 -1.35
C PRO A 367 -8.59 -16.53 -0.63
N SER A 368 -8.54 -17.73 -0.04
CA SER A 368 -7.39 -18.16 0.78
C SER A 368 -6.09 -18.11 -0.01
N TRP A 369 -6.10 -18.52 -1.28
CA TRP A 369 -4.92 -18.43 -2.15
C TRP A 369 -4.38 -17.00 -2.26
N PHE A 370 -5.24 -15.99 -2.24
CA PHE A 370 -4.84 -14.59 -2.36
C PHE A 370 -4.36 -14.04 -1.01
N HIS A 371 -4.99 -14.44 0.11
CA HIS A 371 -4.48 -14.14 1.46
C HIS A 371 -3.03 -14.62 1.59
N GLU A 372 -2.76 -15.88 1.21
CA GLU A 372 -1.41 -16.44 1.21
C GLU A 372 -0.50 -15.71 0.22
N ALA A 373 -0.98 -15.42 -0.99
CA ALA A 373 -0.14 -14.76 -1.99
C ALA A 373 0.40 -13.42 -1.45
N ILE A 374 -0.42 -12.64 -0.77
CA ILE A 374 0.05 -11.37 -0.22
C ILE A 374 0.98 -11.59 0.99
N ALA A 375 0.64 -12.50 1.92
CA ALA A 375 1.47 -12.81 3.09
C ALA A 375 2.84 -13.41 2.74
N ILE A 376 2.89 -14.31 1.76
CA ILE A 376 4.12 -14.89 1.21
C ILE A 376 4.98 -13.79 0.60
N GLN A 377 4.40 -12.92 -0.24
CA GLN A 377 5.19 -11.91 -0.94
C GLN A 377 5.68 -10.81 0.00
N THR A 378 4.91 -10.40 1.02
CA THR A 378 5.41 -9.46 2.03
C THR A 378 6.53 -10.11 2.82
N ASN A 379 6.39 -11.36 3.28
CA ASN A 379 7.46 -12.01 4.02
C ASN A 379 8.77 -12.17 3.22
N GLU A 380 8.67 -12.47 1.92
CA GLU A 380 9.85 -12.71 1.07
C GLU A 380 10.42 -11.46 0.40
N ARG A 381 9.63 -10.40 0.20
CA ARG A 381 10.06 -9.20 -0.57
C ARG A 381 10.00 -7.90 0.20
N LEU A 382 9.39 -7.88 1.40
CA LEU A 382 9.44 -6.75 2.33
C LEU A 382 10.47 -7.07 3.42
N ASP A 383 11.46 -6.18 3.56
CA ASP A 383 12.47 -6.27 4.61
C ASP A 383 12.14 -5.27 5.72
N CYS A 384 11.43 -5.75 6.75
CA CYS A 384 10.98 -4.90 7.86
C CYS A 384 12.00 -4.78 8.99
N THR A 385 12.73 -5.87 9.29
CA THR A 385 13.68 -5.93 10.41
C THR A 385 14.69 -7.06 10.20
N ASP A 386 15.91 -6.91 10.71
CA ASP A 386 16.97 -7.94 10.66
C ASP A 386 16.63 -9.20 11.47
N ARG A 387 15.54 -9.15 12.24
CA ARG A 387 15.02 -10.26 13.04
C ARG A 387 13.81 -10.94 12.42
N GLN A 388 13.47 -10.57 11.18
CA GLN A 388 12.36 -11.15 10.45
C GLN A 388 12.60 -12.65 10.25
N MET A 389 11.52 -13.40 10.39
CA MET A 389 11.54 -14.83 10.18
C MET A 389 11.74 -15.16 8.70
N GLU A 390 12.86 -15.80 8.38
CA GLU A 390 13.17 -16.24 7.00
C GLU A 390 12.96 -17.75 6.81
N LEU A 391 12.93 -18.50 7.92
CA LEU A 391 12.79 -19.95 7.95
C LEU A 391 11.31 -20.32 8.16
N GLY A 392 10.81 -21.30 7.41
CA GLY A 392 9.43 -21.79 7.55
C GLY A 392 8.45 -21.20 6.52
N ASP A 393 8.61 -19.93 6.17
CA ASP A 393 7.68 -19.20 5.27
C ASP A 393 8.32 -18.77 3.93
N SER A 394 9.45 -19.38 3.57
CA SER A 394 10.16 -19.12 2.32
C SER A 394 9.59 -19.96 1.17
N TYR A 395 8.48 -19.52 0.57
CA TYR A 395 7.79 -20.24 -0.51
C TYR A 395 8.26 -19.87 -1.93
N LEU A 396 8.82 -18.68 -2.12
CA LEU A 396 9.32 -18.21 -3.41
C LEU A 396 10.80 -18.52 -3.60
N ASN A 397 11.52 -18.78 -2.50
CA ASN A 397 12.95 -19.05 -2.46
C ASN A 397 13.75 -17.88 -3.06
N GLU A 398 13.33 -16.65 -2.80
CA GLU A 398 14.00 -15.43 -3.27
C GLU A 398 15.10 -14.99 -2.30
N LYS A 399 14.95 -15.27 -1.00
CA LYS A 399 15.96 -15.00 0.04
C LYS A 399 17.09 -16.04 0.11
N GLY A 400 17.03 -17.13 -0.67
CA GLY A 400 18.07 -18.16 -0.73
C GLY A 400 18.13 -19.08 0.49
N VAL A 401 17.07 -19.09 1.30
CA VAL A 401 16.93 -19.90 2.51
C VAL A 401 16.18 -21.18 2.17
N ASN A 402 16.88 -22.31 2.09
CA ASN A 402 16.34 -23.56 1.53
C ASN A 402 15.65 -24.45 2.58
N THR A 403 14.82 -23.85 3.44
CA THR A 403 14.21 -24.48 4.61
C THR A 403 12.85 -23.82 4.91
N GLY A 404 11.76 -24.48 4.49
CA GLY A 404 10.38 -24.02 4.72
C GLY A 404 9.47 -24.05 3.49
N GLY A 405 10.03 -24.07 2.28
CA GLY A 405 9.25 -23.98 1.04
C GLY A 405 8.41 -25.22 0.67
N ILE A 406 7.64 -25.11 -0.42
CA ILE A 406 6.75 -26.19 -0.88
C ILE A 406 7.55 -27.35 -1.45
N VAL A 407 7.43 -28.53 -0.82
CA VAL A 407 8.09 -29.76 -1.29
C VAL A 407 7.34 -30.29 -2.52
N MET A 408 8.03 -30.36 -3.66
CA MET A 408 7.51 -30.88 -4.92
C MET A 408 7.80 -32.37 -5.14
N GLY A 409 8.53 -32.99 -4.21
CA GLY A 409 8.92 -34.42 -4.20
C GLY A 409 10.41 -34.63 -4.54
N ASN A 410 10.95 -35.81 -4.19
CA ASN A 410 12.37 -36.17 -4.36
C ASN A 410 13.34 -35.11 -3.80
N ASP A 411 13.03 -34.57 -2.62
CA ASP A 411 13.80 -33.51 -1.95
C ASP A 411 13.97 -32.22 -2.77
N ARG A 412 13.09 -31.97 -3.75
CA ARG A 412 13.04 -30.71 -4.52
C ARG A 412 11.98 -29.77 -3.96
N PHE A 413 12.35 -28.51 -3.74
CA PHE A 413 11.44 -27.42 -3.38
C PHE A 413 10.89 -26.72 -4.63
N LEU A 414 9.78 -26.00 -4.47
CA LEU A 414 9.26 -25.09 -5.48
C LEU A 414 10.31 -24.02 -5.80
N ASP A 415 10.55 -23.81 -7.08
CA ASP A 415 11.50 -22.82 -7.59
C ASP A 415 11.01 -22.26 -8.93
N TYR A 416 11.63 -21.15 -9.38
CA TYR A 416 11.30 -20.53 -10.66
C TYR A 416 11.56 -21.45 -11.87
N GLY A 417 12.46 -22.45 -11.75
CA GLY A 417 12.66 -23.47 -12.77
C GLY A 417 11.46 -24.41 -12.90
N PHE A 418 10.92 -24.86 -11.78
CA PHE A 418 9.69 -25.65 -11.72
C PHE A 418 8.53 -24.87 -12.32
N TYR A 419 8.35 -23.59 -11.92
CA TYR A 419 7.30 -22.74 -12.48
C TYR A 419 7.40 -22.63 -14.01
N ARG A 420 8.59 -22.42 -14.58
CA ARG A 420 8.78 -22.39 -16.05
C ARG A 420 8.46 -23.72 -16.70
N ASP A 421 8.85 -24.85 -16.11
CA ASP A 421 8.51 -26.17 -16.62
C ASP A 421 7.01 -26.46 -16.53
N PHE A 422 6.33 -25.96 -15.49
CA PHE A 422 4.88 -26.07 -15.31
C PHE A 422 4.13 -25.25 -16.36
N ARG A 423 4.49 -23.98 -16.52
CA ARG A 423 3.97 -23.09 -17.58
C ARG A 423 4.16 -23.68 -18.98
N ASP A 424 5.32 -24.26 -19.25
CA ASP A 424 5.64 -24.87 -20.54
C ASP A 424 4.97 -26.27 -20.74
N GLY A 425 4.20 -26.75 -19.76
CA GLY A 425 3.52 -28.06 -19.81
C GLY A 425 4.46 -29.27 -19.72
N LYS A 426 5.71 -29.08 -19.27
CA LYS A 426 6.70 -30.15 -19.08
C LYS A 426 6.48 -30.94 -17.79
N VAL A 427 5.87 -30.31 -16.79
CA VAL A 427 5.44 -30.94 -15.53
C VAL A 427 3.98 -30.63 -15.27
N SER A 428 3.31 -31.50 -14.51
CA SER A 428 1.91 -31.33 -14.11
C SER A 428 1.75 -31.49 -12.60
N LEU A 429 0.76 -30.79 -12.04
CA LEU A 429 0.41 -30.89 -10.63
C LEU A 429 -0.49 -32.11 -10.39
N THR A 430 -0.24 -32.81 -9.28
CA THR A 430 -1.17 -33.83 -8.75
C THR A 430 -2.45 -33.18 -8.23
N THR A 431 -3.51 -33.96 -8.01
CA THR A 431 -4.77 -33.44 -7.42
C THR A 431 -4.52 -32.74 -6.08
N ALA A 432 -3.76 -33.38 -5.18
CA ALA A 432 -3.45 -32.79 -3.87
C ALA A 432 -2.64 -31.49 -3.97
N GLN A 433 -1.78 -31.34 -4.98
CA GLN A 433 -1.04 -30.10 -5.22
C GLN A 433 -1.94 -28.99 -5.76
N LYS A 434 -2.95 -29.33 -6.59
CA LYS A 434 -3.91 -28.34 -7.10
C LYS A 434 -4.80 -27.77 -5.98
N ASP A 435 -5.08 -28.57 -4.96
CA ASP A 435 -5.88 -28.17 -3.80
C ASP A 435 -5.05 -27.42 -2.73
N ASN A 436 -3.74 -27.23 -2.95
CA ASN A 436 -2.85 -26.53 -2.01
C ASN A 436 -2.80 -25.04 -2.34
N HIS A 437 -3.42 -24.23 -1.47
CA HIS A 437 -3.55 -22.79 -1.67
C HIS A 437 -2.21 -22.04 -1.59
N TYR A 438 -1.24 -22.50 -0.79
CA TYR A 438 0.13 -21.96 -0.78
C TYR A 438 0.84 -22.18 -2.13
N LEU A 439 0.61 -23.34 -2.77
CA LEU A 439 1.19 -23.65 -4.08
C LEU A 439 0.56 -22.79 -5.17
N THR A 440 -0.76 -22.66 -5.17
CA THR A 440 -1.49 -21.76 -6.07
C THR A 440 -1.01 -20.31 -5.91
N ALA A 441 -0.90 -19.82 -4.67
CA ALA A 441 -0.38 -18.51 -4.33
C ALA A 441 1.04 -18.28 -4.87
N SER A 442 1.94 -19.23 -4.61
CA SER A 442 3.34 -19.13 -5.01
C SER A 442 3.51 -19.15 -6.53
N LEU A 443 2.82 -20.06 -7.22
CA LEU A 443 2.84 -20.13 -8.69
C LEU A 443 2.27 -18.87 -9.32
N PHE A 444 1.20 -18.31 -8.74
CA PHE A 444 0.61 -17.04 -9.17
C PHE A 444 1.62 -15.89 -9.04
N LEU A 445 2.27 -15.74 -7.88
CA LEU A 445 3.31 -14.71 -7.66
C LEU A 445 4.52 -14.88 -8.58
N MET A 446 4.93 -16.12 -8.84
CA MET A 446 6.04 -16.42 -9.76
C MET A 446 5.68 -15.99 -11.18
N GLY A 447 4.47 -16.29 -11.64
CA GLY A 447 3.99 -15.89 -12.97
C GLY A 447 3.77 -14.40 -13.12
N LEU A 448 3.21 -13.72 -12.11
CA LEU A 448 3.12 -12.27 -12.09
C LEU A 448 4.49 -11.62 -12.32
N LYS A 449 5.53 -12.11 -11.64
CA LYS A 449 6.89 -11.60 -11.78
C LYS A 449 7.49 -11.89 -13.17
N GLU A 450 7.50 -13.16 -13.59
CA GLU A 450 8.18 -13.61 -14.81
C GLU A 450 7.47 -13.18 -16.11
N GLU A 451 6.14 -13.23 -16.14
CA GLU A 451 5.36 -13.01 -17.37
C GLU A 451 4.85 -11.56 -17.48
N TYR A 452 4.59 -10.92 -16.34
CA TYR A 452 3.95 -9.60 -16.29
C TYR A 452 4.84 -8.50 -15.73
N SER A 453 6.06 -8.83 -15.27
CA SER A 453 6.95 -7.87 -14.58
C SER A 453 6.28 -7.24 -13.34
N CYS A 454 5.33 -7.94 -12.75
CA CYS A 454 4.59 -7.52 -11.56
C CYS A 454 5.24 -8.14 -10.32
N GLY A 455 6.17 -7.38 -9.71
CA GLY A 455 6.85 -7.75 -8.47
C GLY A 455 6.25 -7.04 -7.25
N PHE A 456 7.12 -6.71 -6.29
CA PHE A 456 6.75 -6.14 -4.99
C PHE A 456 5.82 -4.92 -5.07
N GLU A 457 6.23 -3.85 -5.76
CA GLU A 457 5.44 -2.59 -5.85
C GLU A 457 4.09 -2.81 -6.54
N CYS A 458 4.09 -3.58 -7.64
CA CYS A 458 2.89 -3.87 -8.41
C CYS A 458 1.83 -4.64 -7.59
N VAL A 459 2.26 -5.60 -6.76
CA VAL A 459 1.36 -6.32 -5.86
C VAL A 459 0.81 -5.39 -4.78
N GLY A 460 1.65 -4.54 -4.18
CA GLY A 460 1.22 -3.54 -3.20
C GLY A 460 0.16 -2.57 -3.76
N ASP A 461 0.41 -2.00 -4.93
CA ASP A 461 -0.52 -1.11 -5.64
C ASP A 461 -1.87 -1.79 -5.92
N THR A 462 -1.85 -3.09 -6.23
CA THR A 462 -3.07 -3.88 -6.47
C THR A 462 -3.89 -4.02 -5.18
N VAL A 463 -3.25 -4.31 -4.05
CA VAL A 463 -3.92 -4.42 -2.74
C VAL A 463 -4.52 -3.08 -2.33
N ILE A 464 -3.82 -1.97 -2.56
CA ILE A 464 -4.35 -0.61 -2.31
C ILE A 464 -5.60 -0.35 -3.16
N LYS A 465 -5.59 -0.70 -4.45
CA LYS A 465 -6.78 -0.59 -5.31
C LYS A 465 -7.94 -1.48 -4.88
N LEU A 466 -7.65 -2.67 -4.35
CA LEU A 466 -8.68 -3.57 -3.78
C LEU A 466 -9.34 -2.94 -2.55
N LYS A 467 -8.55 -2.34 -1.66
CA LYS A 467 -9.06 -1.57 -0.51
C LYS A 467 -9.92 -0.39 -0.97
N GLU A 468 -9.47 0.41 -1.94
CA GLU A 468 -10.27 1.52 -2.49
C GLU A 468 -11.60 1.04 -3.08
N PHE A 469 -11.57 -0.11 -3.77
CA PHE A 469 -12.76 -0.74 -4.31
C PHE A 469 -13.73 -1.14 -3.19
N GLU A 470 -13.24 -1.82 -2.15
CA GLU A 470 -14.02 -2.18 -0.96
C GLU A 470 -14.71 -0.94 -0.38
N GLN A 471 -13.91 0.08 -0.04
CA GLN A 471 -14.40 1.30 0.61
C GLN A 471 -15.49 2.00 -0.22
N THR A 472 -15.38 1.91 -1.55
CA THR A 472 -16.38 2.46 -2.46
C THR A 472 -17.69 1.67 -2.41
N GLN A 473 -17.64 0.34 -2.39
CA GLN A 473 -18.84 -0.50 -2.30
C GLN A 473 -19.57 -0.27 -0.97
N CYS A 474 -18.82 -0.09 0.11
CA CYS A 474 -19.36 0.16 1.45
C CYS A 474 -20.05 1.53 1.56
N ARG A 475 -19.55 2.57 0.89
CA ARG A 475 -20.14 3.92 0.92
C ARG A 475 -21.43 4.08 0.13
N THR A 476 -21.72 3.23 -0.87
CA THR A 476 -22.86 3.43 -1.77
C THR A 476 -24.20 2.87 -1.26
N GLY A 477 -24.24 2.29 -0.05
CA GLY A 477 -25.48 1.86 0.62
C GLY A 477 -26.26 0.76 -0.13
N SER A 478 -25.63 0.06 -1.08
CA SER A 478 -26.25 -0.95 -1.93
C SER A 478 -26.42 -2.34 -1.28
N GLY A 479 -26.20 -2.47 0.03
CA GLY A 479 -26.10 -3.77 0.72
C GLY A 479 -25.70 -3.59 2.18
N SER A 480 -26.36 -4.30 3.07
CA SER A 480 -26.28 -4.15 4.52
C SER A 480 -25.02 -4.75 5.17
N ASN A 481 -23.97 -5.07 4.41
CA ASN A 481 -22.89 -5.94 4.87
C ASN A 481 -21.50 -5.51 4.33
N CYS A 482 -20.91 -4.43 4.84
CA CYS A 482 -19.54 -4.01 4.52
C CYS A 482 -18.51 -5.07 4.97
N ALA A 483 -18.15 -6.03 4.10
CA ALA A 483 -17.02 -6.94 4.28
C ALA A 483 -16.74 -7.81 3.03
N ILE A 484 -15.50 -8.31 2.83
CA ILE A 484 -15.09 -9.31 1.84
C ILE A 484 -14.73 -10.68 2.48
N SER A 485 -15.52 -11.45 3.24
CA SER A 485 -14.99 -12.76 3.76
C SER A 485 -14.37 -13.73 2.76
N ASN A 486 -13.53 -14.60 3.32
CA ASN A 486 -13.77 -16.01 3.09
C ASN A 486 -13.81 -16.86 4.36
N TYR A 487 -14.55 -17.94 4.22
CA TYR A 487 -14.85 -19.02 5.14
C TYR A 487 -13.60 -19.86 5.43
N GLN A 488 -13.25 -20.05 6.70
CA GLN A 488 -12.78 -21.38 7.14
C GLN A 488 -13.90 -22.20 7.81
N ASP A 489 -15.01 -21.61 8.29
CA ASP A 489 -16.31 -22.31 8.39
C ASP A 489 -17.57 -21.43 8.62
N THR A 490 -17.48 -20.09 8.54
CA THR A 490 -18.53 -19.07 8.28
C THR A 490 -17.89 -17.69 8.46
N TRP A 491 -18.55 -16.63 8.00
CA TRP A 491 -18.27 -15.19 8.24
C TRP A 491 -17.57 -14.39 7.13
N GLY A 492 -18.35 -14.12 6.06
CA GLY A 492 -18.90 -12.78 5.69
C GLY A 492 -18.31 -11.85 4.58
N LEU A 493 -18.44 -12.16 3.28
CA LEU A 493 -18.26 -11.32 2.08
C LEU A 493 -19.69 -10.92 1.78
N GLY A 494 -20.10 -9.74 2.22
CA GLY A 494 -21.52 -9.40 2.31
C GLY A 494 -22.22 -9.14 0.98
N TRP A 495 -21.46 -9.01 -0.11
CA TRP A 495 -21.91 -8.42 -1.38
C TRP A 495 -21.89 -9.38 -2.57
N LEU A 496 -21.18 -10.49 -2.44
CA LEU A 496 -21.12 -11.51 -3.48
C LEU A 496 -21.64 -12.80 -2.84
N ASP A 497 -22.90 -13.16 -3.16
CA ASP A 497 -23.40 -14.54 -3.01
C ASP A 497 -22.25 -15.51 -3.33
N GLY A 498 -21.81 -16.25 -2.31
CA GLY A 498 -20.49 -16.86 -2.14
C GLY A 498 -19.99 -17.71 -3.32
N SER A 499 -19.32 -17.06 -4.27
CA SER A 499 -18.53 -17.74 -5.28
C SER A 499 -17.15 -17.09 -5.36
N GLU A 500 -16.12 -17.83 -4.98
CA GLU A 500 -14.69 -17.51 -5.18
C GLU A 500 -14.42 -16.92 -6.58
N LEU A 501 -15.12 -17.44 -7.59
CA LEU A 501 -15.22 -16.91 -8.96
C LEU A 501 -15.32 -15.38 -9.01
N LYS A 502 -16.31 -14.78 -8.34
CA LYS A 502 -16.53 -13.32 -8.38
C LYS A 502 -15.40 -12.54 -7.71
N ALA A 503 -14.82 -13.07 -6.63
CA ALA A 503 -13.67 -12.44 -5.98
C ALA A 503 -12.44 -12.50 -6.89
N ASN A 504 -12.19 -13.64 -7.53
CA ASN A 504 -11.12 -13.81 -8.51
C ASN A 504 -11.30 -12.85 -9.70
N LYS A 505 -12.53 -12.61 -10.16
CA LYS A 505 -12.86 -11.59 -11.18
C LYS A 505 -12.41 -10.18 -10.78
N VAL A 506 -12.70 -9.77 -9.54
CA VAL A 506 -12.31 -8.45 -9.03
C VAL A 506 -10.80 -8.38 -8.86
N ILE A 507 -10.18 -9.40 -8.25
CA ILE A 507 -8.72 -9.48 -8.08
C ILE A 507 -8.01 -9.39 -9.43
N LYS A 508 -8.45 -10.19 -10.41
CA LYS A 508 -7.98 -10.12 -11.80
C LYS A 508 -8.06 -8.70 -12.32
N GLN A 509 -9.25 -8.10 -12.28
CA GLN A 509 -9.44 -6.74 -12.79
C GLN A 509 -8.51 -5.72 -12.13
N LYS A 510 -8.27 -5.82 -10.82
CA LYS A 510 -7.37 -4.89 -10.11
C LYS A 510 -5.91 -5.09 -10.51
N PHE A 511 -5.46 -6.32 -10.71
CA PHE A 511 -4.13 -6.56 -11.29
C PHE A 511 -4.03 -6.00 -12.71
N GLU A 512 -5.05 -6.18 -13.55
CA GLU A 512 -5.06 -5.66 -14.92
C GLU A 512 -5.06 -4.14 -14.97
N ASP A 513 -5.75 -3.48 -14.03
CA ASP A 513 -5.72 -2.03 -13.86
C ASP A 513 -4.31 -1.50 -13.51
N VAL A 514 -3.49 -2.29 -12.80
CA VAL A 514 -2.10 -1.93 -12.42
C VAL A 514 -1.10 -2.30 -13.52
N ILE A 515 -1.20 -3.53 -14.02
CA ILE A 515 -0.25 -4.12 -14.99
C ILE A 515 -0.48 -3.56 -16.40
N GLY A 516 -1.72 -3.21 -16.74
CA GLY A 516 -2.11 -2.79 -18.08
C GLY A 516 -2.12 -3.92 -19.11
N LYS A 517 -2.17 -5.18 -18.67
CA LYS A 517 -2.23 -6.39 -19.51
C LYS A 517 -3.25 -7.37 -18.95
N ASP A 518 -3.90 -8.13 -19.82
CA ASP A 518 -4.77 -9.22 -19.42
C ASP A 518 -3.96 -10.36 -18.79
N ILE A 519 -4.40 -10.85 -17.63
CA ILE A 519 -3.72 -11.92 -16.87
C ILE A 519 -4.50 -13.25 -16.88
N SER A 520 -5.47 -13.40 -17.79
CA SER A 520 -6.34 -14.58 -17.89
C SER A 520 -5.55 -15.88 -17.98
N SER A 521 -4.51 -15.90 -18.82
CA SER A 521 -3.68 -17.09 -19.02
C SER A 521 -2.96 -17.54 -17.76
N LEU A 522 -2.62 -16.62 -16.85
CA LEU A 522 -1.97 -16.95 -15.58
C LEU A 522 -2.97 -17.58 -14.62
N LEU A 523 -4.17 -17.00 -14.48
CA LEU A 523 -5.21 -17.58 -13.64
C LEU A 523 -5.63 -18.97 -14.15
N ASP A 524 -5.81 -19.12 -15.45
CA ASP A 524 -6.10 -20.41 -16.09
C ASP A 524 -5.00 -21.43 -15.81
N LEU A 525 -3.71 -21.02 -15.90
CA LEU A 525 -2.56 -21.89 -15.65
C LEU A 525 -2.55 -22.41 -14.21
N VAL A 526 -2.85 -21.55 -13.22
CA VAL A 526 -2.88 -21.95 -11.81
C VAL A 526 -4.23 -22.54 -11.37
N GLY A 527 -5.18 -22.69 -12.30
CA GLY A 527 -6.48 -23.34 -12.05
C GLY A 527 -7.47 -22.49 -11.25
N LEU A 528 -7.40 -21.16 -11.37
CA LEU A 528 -8.31 -20.23 -10.72
C LEU A 528 -9.40 -19.80 -11.70
N ASP A 529 -10.66 -20.17 -11.42
CA ASP A 529 -11.80 -19.66 -12.18
C ASP A 529 -12.08 -18.20 -11.79
N TYR A 530 -12.39 -17.33 -12.76
CA TYR A 530 -12.75 -15.92 -12.53
C TYR A 530 -14.05 -15.50 -13.19
#